data_AF-A0A936INK3-F1
#
_entry.id   AF-A0A936INK3-F1
#
_cell.length_a   1.000
_cell.length_b   1.000
_cell.length_c   1.000
_cell.angle_alpha   90.00
_cell.angle_beta   90.00
_cell.angle_gamma   90.00
#
_symmetry.space_group_name_H-M   'P 1'
#
loop_
_entity.id
_entity.type
_entity.pdbx_description
1 polymer ?
#
loop_
_entity_poly.entity_id
_entity_poly.type
_entity_poly.pdbx_seq_one_letter_code
_entity_poly.pdbx_strand_id
1 'polypeptide(L)' 'MIRTQISLDEHEYSLAKQQARSLGISVAEFVRRAVREALPARGETAWMRFAGLVETGDLQSSRSVDEIVYGQKD' A
#
# COMPACT_ATOMS: atom_id res chain seq x y z
N MET A 1 -3.91 11.02 -16.94
CA MET A 1 -2.70 10.19 -17.19
C MET A 1 -1.65 11.11 -17.78
N ILE A 2 -0.42 11.13 -17.24
CA ILE A 2 0.70 11.88 -17.82
C ILE A 2 1.47 10.92 -18.74
N ARG A 3 1.81 11.34 -19.96
CA ARG A 3 2.63 10.55 -20.89
C ARG A 3 4.10 10.77 -20.54
N THR A 4 4.84 9.69 -20.30
CA THR A 4 6.28 9.72 -20.01
C THR A 4 6.98 8.72 -20.91
N GLN A 5 8.09 9.13 -21.52
CA GLN A 5 8.98 8.23 -22.25
C GLN A 5 10.06 7.74 -21.29
N ILE A 6 10.27 6.43 -21.26
CA ILE A 6 11.34 5.78 -20.51
C ILE A 6 12.18 4.97 -21.49
N SER A 7 13.49 5.00 -21.30
CA SER A 7 14.42 4.13 -22.04
C SER A 7 14.65 2.88 -21.21
N LEU A 8 14.60 1.73 -21.87
CA LEU A 8 14.97 0.42 -21.33
C LEU A 8 16.04 -0.14 -22.26
N ASP A 9 16.96 -0.94 -21.74
CA ASP A 9 17.80 -1.72 -22.63
C ASP A 9 16.97 -2.80 -23.35
N GLU A 10 17.54 -3.34 -24.43
CA GLU A 10 16.84 -4.30 -25.27
C GLU A 10 16.49 -5.60 -24.53
N HIS A 11 17.34 -6.02 -23.58
CA HIS A 11 17.13 -7.21 -22.79
C HIS A 11 15.98 -7.00 -21.79
N GLU A 12 16.01 -5.89 -21.04
CA GLU A 12 14.94 -5.48 -20.13
C GLU A 12 13.59 -5.36 -20.84
N TYR A 13 13.57 -4.73 -22.02
CA TYR A 13 12.35 -4.55 -22.80
C TYR A 13 11.79 -5.90 -23.28
N SER A 14 12.67 -6.83 -23.66
CA SER A 14 12.28 -8.18 -24.09
C SER A 14 11.69 -8.99 -22.94
N LEU A 15 12.29 -8.93 -21.76
CA LEU A 15 11.77 -9.56 -20.55
C LEU A 15 10.42 -8.96 -20.14
N ALA A 16 10.29 -7.64 -20.18
CA ALA A 16 9.02 -6.96 -19.88
C ALA A 16 7.90 -7.39 -20.85
N LYS A 17 8.20 -7.54 -22.15
CA LYS A 17 7.25 -8.07 -23.13
C LYS A 17 6.82 -9.50 -22.83
N GLN A 18 7.77 -10.38 -22.50
CA GLN A 18 7.47 -11.77 -22.19
C GLN A 18 6.58 -11.87 -20.95
N GLN A 19 6.92 -11.13 -19.90
CA GLN A 19 6.16 -11.13 -18.66
C GLN A 19 4.76 -10.55 -18.86
N ALA A 20 4.63 -9.41 -19.55
CA ALA A 20 3.34 -8.80 -19.87
C ALA A 20 2.44 -9.77 -20.67
N ARG A 21 3.01 -10.48 -21.66
CA ARG A 21 2.29 -11.50 -22.43
C ARG A 21 1.83 -12.65 -21.56
N SER A 22 2.67 -13.15 -20.65
CA SER A 22 2.30 -14.25 -19.73
C SER A 22 1.12 -13.88 -18.81
N LEU A 23 1.01 -12.59 -18.47
CA LEU A 23 -0.06 -12.03 -17.64
C LEU A 23 -1.29 -11.59 -18.45
N GLY A 24 -1.25 -11.64 -19.78
CA GLY A 24 -2.34 -11.18 -20.64
C GLY A 24 -2.56 -9.65 -20.61
N ILE A 25 -1.54 -8.86 -20.27
CA ILE A 25 -1.61 -7.39 -20.16
C ILE A 25 -0.67 -6.70 -21.15
N SER A 26 -0.85 -5.39 -21.34
CA SER A 26 0.08 -4.58 -22.13
C SER A 26 1.39 -4.32 -21.37
N VAL A 27 2.48 -4.06 -22.11
CA VAL A 27 3.77 -3.66 -21.50
C VAL A 27 3.62 -2.39 -20.66
N ALA A 28 2.80 -1.43 -21.09
CA ALA A 28 2.55 -0.21 -20.34
C ALA A 28 1.86 -0.48 -18.98
N GLU A 29 0.94 -1.45 -18.94
CA GLU A 29 0.29 -1.86 -17.69
C GLU A 29 1.25 -2.64 -16.79
N PHE A 30 2.09 -3.50 -17.37
CA PHE A 30 3.15 -4.18 -16.63
C PHE A 30 4.08 -3.18 -15.93
N VAL A 31 4.60 -2.19 -16.67
CA VAL A 31 5.44 -1.11 -16.11
C VAL A 31 4.69 -0.31 -15.06
N ARG A 32 3.40 0.00 -15.29
CA ARG A 32 2.57 0.71 -14.31
C ARG A 32 2.47 -0.04 -12.98
N ARG A 33 2.27 -1.36 -13.01
CA ARG A 33 2.21 -2.20 -11.81
C ARG A 33 3.56 -2.26 -11.10
N ALA A 34 4.64 -2.45 -11.84
CA ALA A 34 5.99 -2.43 -11.27
C ALA A 34 6.30 -1.09 -10.56
N VAL A 35 5.97 0.05 -11.20
CA VAL A 35 6.11 1.37 -10.57
C VAL A 35 5.20 1.51 -9.34
N ARG A 36 3.97 1.00 -9.39
CA ARG A 36 3.05 1.05 -8.23
C ARG A 36 3.57 0.24 -7.05
N GLU A 37 4.17 -0.92 -7.31
CA GLU A 37 4.73 -1.82 -6.31
C GLU A 37 6.02 -1.28 -5.69
N ALA A 38 6.87 -0.63 -6.49
CA ALA A 38 8.11 -0.04 -6.01
C ALA A 38 7.90 1.26 -5.21
N LEU A 39 6.79 1.97 -5.45
CA LEU A 39 6.46 3.20 -4.73
C LEU A 39 5.77 2.89 -3.40
N PRO A 40 6.01 3.70 -2.35
CA PRO A 40 5.26 3.57 -1.11
C PRO A 40 3.76 3.64 -1.38
N ALA A 41 3.00 2.86 -0.62
CA ALA A 41 1.54 2.93 -0.66
C ALA A 41 1.13 4.41 -0.59
N ARG A 42 0.31 4.84 -1.55
CA ARG A 42 -0.27 6.18 -1.55
C ARG A 42 -0.87 6.36 -0.16
N GLY A 43 -0.58 7.47 0.51
CA GLY A 43 -0.87 7.74 1.92
C GLY A 43 -2.35 7.74 2.34
N GLU A 44 -3.18 6.91 1.73
CA GLU A 44 -4.50 6.53 2.20
C GLU A 44 -4.31 5.52 3.33
N THR A 45 -4.05 6.12 4.50
CA THR A 45 -4.50 5.69 5.83
C THR A 45 -3.73 4.57 6.54
N ALA A 46 -2.50 4.91 6.96
CA ALA A 46 -1.74 4.18 7.97
C ALA A 46 -2.42 4.06 9.35
N TRP A 47 -3.54 4.74 9.61
CA TRP A 47 -4.26 4.60 10.89
C TRP A 47 -4.87 3.20 11.06
N MET A 48 -5.14 2.48 9.96
CA MET A 48 -5.56 1.08 10.02
C MET A 48 -4.41 0.08 10.15
N ARG A 49 -3.13 0.52 10.05
CA ARG A 49 -1.98 -0.38 10.20
C ARG A 49 -1.95 -1.08 11.57
N PHE A 50 -2.62 -0.50 12.56
CA PHE A 50 -2.77 -1.01 13.92
C PHE A 50 -4.23 -1.26 14.32
N ALA A 51 -5.18 -1.15 13.37
CA ALA A 51 -6.58 -1.44 13.69
C ALA A 51 -6.72 -2.93 14.02
N GLY A 52 -7.05 -3.22 15.29
CA GLY A 52 -7.10 -4.59 15.84
C GLY A 52 -5.80 -5.06 16.51
N LEU A 53 -4.73 -4.28 16.48
CA LEU A 53 -3.49 -4.56 17.21
C LEU A 53 -3.56 -3.92 18.60
N VAL A 54 -4.43 -4.42 19.47
CA VAL A 54 -4.42 -4.10 20.90
C VAL A 54 -3.60 -5.18 21.59
N GLU A 55 -2.32 -4.90 21.86
CA GLU A 55 -1.38 -5.86 22.47
C GLU A 55 -1.81 -6.35 23.87
N THR A 56 -2.71 -5.63 24.55
CA THR A 56 -3.13 -5.97 25.92
C THR A 56 -4.09 -7.16 26.00
N GLY A 57 -4.71 -7.58 24.89
CA GLY A 57 -5.62 -8.74 24.85
C GLY A 57 -6.95 -8.57 25.60
N ASP A 58 -7.21 -7.40 26.19
CA ASP A 58 -8.44 -7.12 26.92
C ASP A 58 -9.54 -6.59 25.97
N LEU A 59 -10.59 -7.40 25.78
CA LEU A 59 -11.75 -7.09 24.96
C LEU A 59 -12.56 -5.88 25.46
N GLN A 60 -12.31 -5.41 26.67
CA GLN A 60 -13.02 -4.29 27.31
C GLN A 60 -12.18 -3.01 27.38
N SER A 61 -10.95 -3.00 26.85
CA SER A 61 -10.05 -1.85 26.94
C SER A 61 -10.62 -0.56 26.33
N SER A 62 -11.58 -0.67 25.40
CA SER A 62 -12.27 0.50 24.84
C SER A 62 -13.19 1.21 25.84
N ARG A 63 -13.58 0.57 26.95
CA ARG A 63 -14.53 1.13 27.93
C ARG A 63 -13.91 2.13 28.91
N SER A 64 -12.60 2.05 29.13
CA SER A 64 -11.89 2.95 30.06
C SER A 64 -11.21 4.12 29.36
N VAL A 65 -11.34 4.24 28.03
CA VAL A 65 -10.67 5.29 27.25
C VAL A 65 -11.09 6.67 27.73
N ASP A 66 -12.39 6.87 27.97
CA ASP A 66 -12.90 8.17 28.43
C ASP A 66 -12.35 8.56 29.81
N GLU A 67 -12.26 7.59 30.74
CA GLU A 67 -11.68 7.83 32.07
C GLU A 67 -10.18 8.14 32.00
N ILE A 68 -9.42 7.43 31.16
CA ILE A 68 -7.97 7.63 31.02
C ILE A 68 -7.66 8.97 30.34
N VAL A 69 -8.42 9.33 29.30
CA VAL A 69 -8.13 10.51 28.46
C VAL A 69 -8.70 11.78 29.09
N TYR A 70 -9.90 11.72 29.66
CA TYR A 70 -10.59 12.89 30.16
C TYR A 70 -10.61 13.00 31.68
N GLY A 71 -10.19 11.94 32.40
CA GLY A 71 -10.25 11.89 33.86
C GLY A 71 -11.68 11.90 34.40
N GLN A 72 -11.82 11.72 35.72
CA GLN A 72 -13.06 12.07 36.41
C GLN A 72 -13.17 13.60 36.39
N LYS A 73 -14.26 14.10 35.80
CA LYS A 73 -14.57 15.52 35.85
C LYS A 73 -15.20 15.81 37.21
N ASP A 74 -14.42 16.41 38.11
CA ASP A 74 -14.94 17.08 39.31
C ASP A 74 -15.84 18.26 38.93
#